data_AF-A0AAP8GHY5-F1
#
_entry.id   AF-A0AAP8GHY5-F1
#
_cell.length_a   1.000
_cell.length_b   1.000
_cell.length_c   1.000
_cell.angle_alpha   90.00
_cell.angle_beta   90.00
_cell.angle_gamma   90.00
#
_symmetry.space_group_name_H-M   'P 1'
#
loop_
_entity.id
_entity.type
_entity.pdbx_description
1 polymer ?
#
loop_
_entity_poly.entity_id
_entity_poly.type
_entity_poly.pdbx_seq_one_letter_code
_entity_poly.pdbx_strand_id
1 'polypeptide(L)'
;MKLTLKEMNDLLNGKCLPSDLIVGETLAEYLVRKFSDLEQKLAVSQREFRAADATIENLEAKCAALAAELSAFERICNEAVFITDEHYEQCPPEVRKMIRSLVVLKIPSYQAFMAEVRARELDSLAGVAETMLVKFSNQRCSSDMHEVVGWKMVHQQASNRAAQLRKGVQS
;
A
#
# COMPACT_ATOMS: atom_id res chain seq x y z
N MET A 1 13.57 23.95 4.70
CA MET A 1 13.61 25.42 4.77
C MET A 1 12.64 25.94 3.73
N LYS A 2 11.58 26.64 4.14
CA LYS A 2 10.64 27.24 3.17
C LYS A 2 10.99 28.72 3.08
N LEU A 3 11.83 29.06 2.10
CA LEU A 3 12.12 30.44 1.74
C LEU A 3 10.99 30.95 0.85
N THR A 4 10.39 32.06 1.22
CA THR A 4 9.51 32.80 0.32
C THR A 4 10.34 33.53 -0.74
N LEU A 5 9.72 33.89 -1.86
CA LEU A 5 10.36 34.63 -2.94
C LEU A 5 10.90 36.00 -2.46
N LYS A 6 10.19 36.63 -1.51
CA LYS A 6 10.63 37.87 -0.87
C LYS A 6 11.91 37.66 -0.06
N GLU A 7 11.94 36.65 0.81
CA GLU A 7 13.11 36.36 1.65
C GLU A 7 14.33 35.97 0.80
N MET A 8 14.13 35.22 -0.29
CA MET A 8 15.21 34.90 -1.23
C MET A 8 15.75 36.16 -1.91
N ASN A 9 14.88 37.07 -2.35
CA ASN A 9 15.31 38.34 -2.93
C ASN A 9 16.05 39.21 -1.92
N ASP A 10 15.57 39.29 -0.67
CA ASP A 10 16.25 40.07 0.37
C ASP A 10 17.63 39.50 0.69
N LEU A 11 17.78 38.17 0.70
CA LEU A 11 19.07 37.48 0.83
C LEU A 11 20.01 37.79 -0.35
N LEU A 12 19.54 37.62 -1.59
CA LEU A 12 20.37 37.83 -2.80
C LEU A 12 20.79 39.29 -2.99
N ASN A 13 19.99 40.24 -2.51
CA ASN A 13 20.32 41.67 -2.54
C ASN A 13 21.10 42.15 -1.30
N GLY A 14 21.50 41.25 -0.40
CA GLY A 14 22.28 41.59 0.80
C GLY A 14 21.51 42.39 1.86
N LYS A 15 20.17 42.43 1.78
CA LYS A 15 19.29 43.09 2.77
C LYS A 15 19.03 42.21 3.99
N CYS A 16 19.33 40.92 3.91
CA CYS A 16 19.17 39.94 4.96
C CYS A 16 20.39 39.00 4.98
N LEU A 17 20.85 38.60 6.17
CA LEU A 17 21.91 37.61 6.36
C LEU A 17 21.33 36.34 7.01
N PRO A 18 21.66 35.14 6.51
CA PRO A 18 21.25 33.91 7.17
C PRO A 18 21.86 33.80 8.56
N SER A 19 21.09 33.32 9.54
CA SER A 19 21.55 33.16 10.92
C SER A 19 22.64 32.10 11.08
N ASP A 20 22.79 31.20 10.11
CA ASP A 20 23.75 30.10 10.09
C ASP A 20 24.85 30.28 9.03
N LEU A 21 25.08 31.53 8.60
CA LEU A 21 26.22 31.93 7.79
C LEU A 21 27.50 31.82 8.63
N ILE A 22 28.52 31.14 8.11
CA ILE A 22 29.78 30.95 8.82
C ILE A 22 30.64 32.23 8.70
N VAL A 23 31.38 32.57 9.76
CA VAL A 23 32.28 33.74 9.73
C VAL A 23 33.35 33.53 8.65
N GLY A 24 33.44 34.48 7.72
CA GLY A 24 34.34 34.42 6.58
C GLY A 24 33.79 33.68 5.35
N GLU A 25 32.57 33.14 5.42
CA GLU A 25 31.87 32.53 4.30
C GLU A 25 31.17 33.62 3.46
N THR A 26 31.35 33.56 2.14
CA THR A 26 30.61 34.38 1.18
C THR A 26 29.20 33.83 0.97
N LEU A 27 28.28 34.67 0.48
CA LEU A 27 26.92 34.23 0.16
C LEU A 27 26.90 33.07 -0.87
N ALA A 28 27.85 33.05 -1.82
CA ALA A 28 27.95 31.98 -2.80
C ALA A 28 28.36 30.64 -2.14
N GLU A 29 29.36 30.66 -1.26
CA GLU A 29 29.80 29.48 -0.50
C GLU A 29 28.66 28.94 0.39
N TYR A 30 27.94 29.84 1.06
CA TYR A 30 26.75 29.49 1.85
C TYR A 30 25.69 28.77 1.01
N LEU A 31 25.33 29.34 -0.15
CA LEU A 31 24.31 28.74 -1.01
C LEU A 31 24.76 27.38 -1.56
N VAL A 32 26.02 27.25 -1.99
CA VAL A 32 26.58 25.97 -2.45
C VAL A 32 26.51 24.92 -1.34
N ARG A 33 26.90 25.28 -0.11
CA ARG A 33 26.78 24.38 1.04
C ARG A 33 25.34 23.96 1.30
N LYS A 34 24.40 24.92 1.25
CA LYS A 34 22.96 24.63 1.44
C LYS A 34 22.37 23.73 0.36
N PHE A 35 22.71 23.96 -0.91
CA PHE A 35 22.27 23.09 -1.98
C PHE A 35 22.87 21.69 -1.84
N SER A 36 24.16 21.59 -1.49
CA SER A 36 24.82 20.29 -1.24
C SER A 36 24.16 19.53 -0.08
N ASP A 37 23.85 20.21 1.03
CA ASP A 37 23.14 19.62 2.17
C ASP A 37 21.75 19.10 1.77
N LEU A 38 21.03 19.86 0.94
CA LEU A 38 19.70 19.47 0.44
C LEU A 38 19.78 18.29 -0.53
N GLU A 39 20.76 18.28 -1.43
CA GLU A 39 21.03 17.16 -2.34
C GLU A 39 21.38 15.89 -1.56
N GLN A 40 22.23 15.99 -0.53
CA GLN A 40 22.57 14.87 0.33
C GLN A 40 21.34 14.33 1.07
N LYS A 41 20.51 15.20 1.66
CA LYS A 41 19.26 14.81 2.33
C LYS A 41 18.28 14.16 1.36
N LEU A 42 18.16 14.68 0.14
CA LEU A 42 17.33 14.10 -0.90
C LEU A 42 17.83 12.71 -1.30
N ALA A 43 19.14 12.54 -1.48
CA ALA A 43 19.73 11.25 -1.83
C ALA A 43 19.52 10.20 -0.73
N VAL A 44 19.66 10.59 0.55
CA VAL A 44 19.36 9.72 1.70
C VAL A 44 17.90 9.32 1.71
N SER A 45 16.99 10.29 1.61
CA SER A 45 15.54 10.04 1.61
C SER A 45 15.12 9.13 0.46
N GLN A 46 15.66 9.32 -0.74
CA GLN A 46 15.41 8.43 -1.88
C GLN A 46 15.93 7.01 -1.64
N ARG A 47 17.10 6.86 -1.00
CA ARG A 47 17.64 5.54 -0.64
C ARG A 47 16.77 4.83 0.39
N GLU A 48 16.34 5.55 1.42
CA GLU A 48 15.43 5.03 2.45
C GLU A 48 14.09 4.63 1.85
N PHE A 49 13.55 5.43 0.94
CA PHE A 49 12.32 5.12 0.22
C PHE A 49 12.44 3.81 -0.58
N ARG A 50 13.52 3.65 -1.37
CA ARG A 50 13.79 2.41 -2.10
C ARG A 50 13.96 1.19 -1.19
N ALA A 51 14.59 1.37 -0.02
CA ALA A 51 14.74 0.29 0.95
C ALA A 51 13.39 -0.10 1.59
N ALA A 52 12.53 0.88 1.85
CA ALA A 52 11.17 0.64 2.32
C ALA A 52 10.34 -0.12 1.26
N ASP A 53 10.40 0.29 -0.01
CA ASP A 53 9.72 -0.40 -1.11
C ASP A 53 10.14 -1.88 -1.19
N ALA A 54 11.44 -2.17 -1.17
CA ALA A 54 11.94 -3.55 -1.18
C ALA A 54 11.48 -4.36 0.04
N THR A 55 11.35 -3.72 1.21
CA THR A 55 10.84 -4.37 2.42
C THR A 55 9.34 -4.68 2.28
N ILE A 56 8.57 -3.77 1.69
CA ILE A 56 7.14 -3.95 1.42
C ILE A 56 6.94 -5.13 0.46
N GLU A 57 7.65 -5.17 -0.66
CA GLU A 57 7.59 -6.28 -1.62
C GLU A 57 7.92 -7.63 -0.94
N ASN A 58 8.93 -7.67 -0.07
CA ASN A 58 9.27 -8.89 0.67
C ASN A 58 8.17 -9.34 1.62
N LEU A 59 7.56 -8.41 2.34
CA LEU A 59 6.46 -8.69 3.25
C LEU A 59 5.23 -9.16 2.48
N GLU A 60 4.91 -8.53 1.35
CA GLU A 60 3.83 -8.94 0.46
C GLU A 60 4.00 -10.36 -0.06
N ALA A 61 5.21 -10.72 -0.49
CA ALA A 61 5.53 -12.08 -0.92
C ALA A 61 5.35 -13.11 0.21
N LYS A 62 5.84 -12.82 1.42
CA LYS A 62 5.66 -13.70 2.60
C LYS A 62 4.19 -13.85 2.98
N CYS A 63 3.45 -12.75 2.92
CA CYS A 63 2.02 -12.70 3.16
C CYS A 63 1.24 -13.55 2.16
N ALA A 64 1.57 -13.45 0.86
CA ALA A 64 0.97 -14.29 -0.18
C ALA A 64 1.28 -15.78 0.02
N ALA A 65 2.52 -16.12 0.39
CA ALA A 65 2.92 -17.50 0.69
C ALA A 65 2.13 -18.08 1.88
N LEU A 66 2.03 -17.32 2.97
CA LEU A 66 1.27 -17.74 4.15
C LEU A 66 -0.23 -17.94 3.83
N ALA A 67 -0.81 -17.10 2.98
CA ALA A 67 -2.17 -17.30 2.54
C ALA A 67 -2.37 -18.54 1.67
N ALA A 68 -1.41 -18.88 0.81
CA ALA A 68 -1.46 -20.13 0.05
C ALA A 68 -1.42 -21.35 0.98
N GLU A 69 -0.56 -21.34 2.00
CA GLU A 69 -0.49 -22.41 3.02
C GLU A 69 -1.81 -22.54 3.80
N LEU A 70 -2.40 -21.42 4.22
CA LEU A 70 -3.68 -21.41 4.93
C LEU A 70 -4.84 -21.87 4.05
N SER A 71 -4.85 -21.52 2.76
CA SER A 71 -5.84 -22.03 1.79
C SER A 71 -5.70 -23.54 1.57
N ALA A 72 -4.47 -24.05 1.48
CA ALA A 72 -4.22 -25.48 1.38
C ALA A 72 -4.68 -26.21 2.65
N PHE A 73 -4.43 -25.64 3.82
CA PHE A 73 -4.93 -26.15 5.10
C PHE A 73 -6.46 -26.15 5.16
N GLU A 74 -7.12 -25.06 4.76
CA GLU A 74 -8.58 -24.96 4.67
C GLU A 74 -9.16 -26.05 3.75
N ARG A 75 -8.54 -26.28 2.58
CA ARG A 75 -8.93 -27.36 1.67
C ARG A 75 -8.80 -28.74 2.31
N ILE A 76 -7.67 -29.03 2.96
CA ILE A 76 -7.45 -30.31 3.65
C ILE A 76 -8.50 -30.49 4.77
N CYS A 77 -8.81 -29.45 5.52
CA CYS A 77 -9.86 -29.49 6.54
C CYS A 77 -11.23 -29.79 5.93
N ASN A 78 -11.56 -29.17 4.80
CA ASN A 78 -12.81 -29.42 4.09
C ASN A 78 -12.88 -30.81 3.46
N GLU A 79 -11.77 -31.36 2.96
CA GLU A 79 -11.69 -32.74 2.44
C GLU A 79 -11.82 -33.78 3.57
N ALA A 80 -11.29 -33.49 4.77
CA ALA A 80 -11.44 -34.35 5.95
C ALA A 80 -12.90 -34.46 6.45
N VAL A 81 -13.81 -33.58 6.01
CA VAL A 81 -15.27 -33.70 6.24
C VAL A 81 -15.85 -34.96 5.55
N PHE A 82 -15.18 -35.49 4.52
CA PHE A 82 -15.63 -36.67 3.76
C PHE A 82 -15.17 -38.01 4.33
N ILE A 83 -14.69 -38.08 5.58
CA ILE A 83 -14.63 -39.37 6.27
C ILE A 83 -16.08 -39.89 6.32
N THR A 84 -16.37 -40.95 5.57
CA THR A 84 -17.69 -41.62 5.60
C THR A 84 -18.06 -41.90 7.05
N ASP A 85 -19.32 -41.67 7.45
CA ASP A 85 -19.81 -41.83 8.83
C ASP A 85 -19.32 -43.14 9.50
N GLU A 86 -19.21 -44.21 8.72
CA GLU A 86 -18.72 -45.53 9.18
C GLU A 86 -17.27 -45.51 9.71
N HIS A 87 -16.37 -44.74 9.10
CA HIS A 87 -14.96 -44.62 9.52
C HIS A 87 -14.76 -43.54 10.60
N TYR A 88 -15.66 -42.55 10.64
CA TYR A 88 -15.64 -41.51 11.67
C TYR A 88 -15.96 -42.11 13.05
N GLU A 89 -16.97 -42.97 13.15
CA GLU A 89 -17.35 -43.61 14.42
C GLU A 89 -16.31 -44.63 14.93
N GLN A 90 -15.49 -45.19 14.03
CA GLN A 90 -14.39 -46.10 14.38
C GLN A 90 -13.15 -45.37 14.94
N CYS A 91 -13.08 -44.05 14.79
CA CYS A 91 -11.96 -43.26 15.28
C CYS A 91 -12.01 -43.09 16.81
N PRO A 92 -10.85 -43.10 17.51
CA PRO A 92 -10.78 -42.79 18.94
C PRO A 92 -11.48 -41.46 19.28
N PRO A 93 -12.11 -41.34 20.46
CA PRO A 93 -12.86 -40.13 20.86
C PRO A 93 -12.06 -38.84 20.72
N GLU A 94 -10.75 -38.89 20.99
CA GLU A 94 -9.81 -37.78 20.88
C GLU A 94 -9.67 -37.30 19.43
N VAL A 95 -9.60 -38.24 18.48
CA VAL A 95 -9.49 -37.96 17.05
C VAL A 95 -10.79 -37.37 16.50
N ARG A 96 -11.95 -37.93 16.91
CA ARG A 96 -13.27 -37.37 16.55
C ARG A 96 -13.45 -35.94 17.05
N LYS A 97 -12.99 -35.64 18.27
CA LYS A 97 -13.00 -34.29 18.84
C LYS A 97 -12.14 -33.33 18.01
N MET A 98 -10.94 -33.73 17.63
CA MET A 98 -10.06 -32.92 16.77
C MET A 98 -10.68 -32.64 15.40
N ILE A 99 -11.24 -33.68 14.74
CA ILE A 99 -11.93 -33.53 13.44
C ILE A 99 -13.08 -32.53 13.57
N ARG A 100 -13.93 -32.67 14.59
CA ARG A 100 -15.05 -31.74 14.81
C ARG A 100 -14.58 -30.31 15.05
N SER A 101 -13.48 -30.11 15.78
CA SER A 101 -12.86 -28.79 15.99
C SER A 101 -12.26 -28.19 14.72
N LEU A 102 -11.67 -29.01 13.85
CA LEU A 102 -11.13 -28.59 12.56
C LEU A 102 -12.23 -28.11 11.60
N VAL A 103 -13.37 -28.81 11.53
CA VAL A 103 -14.48 -28.47 10.63
C VAL A 103 -15.11 -27.10 10.93
N VAL A 104 -15.09 -26.67 12.19
CA VAL A 104 -15.64 -25.36 12.60
C VAL A 104 -14.56 -24.28 12.74
N LEU A 105 -13.30 -24.60 12.44
CA LEU A 105 -12.18 -23.69 12.62
C LEU A 105 -12.27 -22.55 11.60
N LYS A 106 -12.62 -21.36 12.08
CA LYS A 106 -12.47 -20.11 11.34
C LYS A 106 -11.20 -19.41 11.82
N ILE A 107 -10.42 -18.89 10.88
CA ILE A 107 -9.24 -18.07 11.17
C ILE A 107 -9.54 -16.63 10.70
N PRO A 108 -10.08 -15.76 11.57
CA PRO A 108 -10.49 -14.41 11.18
C PRO A 108 -9.35 -13.59 10.57
N SER A 109 -8.12 -13.75 11.08
CA SER A 109 -6.93 -13.07 10.55
C SER A 109 -6.61 -13.47 9.11
N TYR A 110 -6.86 -14.72 8.72
CA TYR A 110 -6.68 -15.18 7.35
C TYR A 110 -7.74 -14.60 6.42
N GLN A 111 -9.00 -14.58 6.86
CA GLN A 111 -10.08 -13.96 6.10
C GLN A 111 -9.85 -12.44 5.91
N ALA A 112 -9.33 -11.77 6.96
CA ALA A 112 -8.95 -10.36 6.91
C ALA A 112 -7.81 -10.12 5.93
N PHE A 113 -6.80 -10.97 5.99
CA PHE A 113 -5.67 -10.93 5.08
C PHE A 113 -6.13 -11.11 3.62
N MET A 114 -6.95 -12.11 3.32
CA MET A 114 -7.47 -12.34 1.97
C MET A 114 -8.37 -11.21 1.47
N ALA A 115 -9.13 -10.57 2.35
CA ALA A 115 -9.89 -9.37 2.01
C ALA A 115 -8.98 -8.19 1.67
N GLU A 116 -7.88 -8.01 2.42
CA GLU A 116 -6.89 -6.95 2.15
C GLU A 116 -6.13 -7.18 0.83
N VAL A 117 -5.72 -8.42 0.53
CA VAL A 117 -5.08 -8.75 -0.76
C VAL A 117 -6.00 -8.39 -1.93
N ARG A 118 -7.27 -8.81 -1.86
CA ARG A 118 -8.27 -8.44 -2.88
C ARG A 118 -8.54 -6.93 -2.94
N ALA A 119 -8.50 -6.24 -1.80
CA ALA A 119 -8.66 -4.79 -1.75
C ALA A 119 -7.48 -4.06 -2.41
N ARG A 120 -6.25 -4.54 -2.22
CA ARG A 120 -5.05 -3.99 -2.85
C ARG A 120 -5.04 -4.14 -4.37
N GLU A 121 -5.52 -5.26 -4.90
CA GLU A 121 -5.70 -5.41 -6.35
C GLU A 121 -6.67 -4.36 -6.92
N LEU A 122 -7.75 -4.07 -6.18
CA LEU A 122 -8.70 -3.01 -6.55
C LEU A 122 -8.09 -1.61 -6.42
N ASP A 123 -7.26 -1.35 -5.41
CA ASP A 123 -6.54 -0.08 -5.29
C ASP A 123 -5.57 0.13 -6.47
N SER A 124 -4.90 -0.94 -6.93
CA SER A 124 -4.06 -0.90 -8.14
C SER A 124 -4.89 -0.54 -9.39
N LEU A 125 -6.06 -1.16 -9.57
CA LEU A 125 -6.98 -0.81 -10.65
C LEU A 125 -7.46 0.65 -10.56
N ALA A 126 -7.73 1.15 -9.35
CA ALA A 126 -8.09 2.55 -9.13
C ALA A 126 -6.94 3.49 -9.54
N GLY A 127 -5.70 3.17 -9.19
CA GLY A 127 -4.52 3.94 -9.61
C GLY A 127 -4.31 3.99 -11.13
N VAL A 128 -4.61 2.89 -11.84
CA VAL A 128 -4.62 2.88 -13.32
C VAL A 128 -5.69 3.83 -13.86
N ALA A 129 -6.89 3.80 -13.29
CA ALA A 129 -7.98 4.70 -13.68
C ALA A 129 -7.63 6.17 -13.42
N GLU A 130 -7.02 6.48 -12.27
CA GLU A 130 -6.55 7.82 -11.94
C GLU A 130 -5.50 8.32 -12.95
N THR A 131 -4.54 7.46 -13.30
CA THR A 131 -3.53 7.77 -14.32
C THR A 131 -4.17 8.12 -15.67
N MET A 132 -5.21 7.38 -16.08
CA MET A 132 -5.95 7.66 -17.32
C MET A 132 -6.69 9.00 -17.24
N LEU A 133 -7.34 9.29 -16.11
CA LEU A 133 -8.04 10.56 -15.90
C LEU A 133 -7.08 11.77 -15.95
N VAL A 134 -5.88 11.64 -15.38
CA VAL A 134 -4.83 12.66 -15.48
C VAL A 134 -4.41 12.88 -16.94
N LYS A 135 -4.25 11.81 -17.74
CA LYS A 135 -3.93 11.92 -19.18
C LYS A 135 -5.00 12.70 -19.94
N PHE A 136 -6.28 12.38 -19.72
CA PHE A 136 -7.39 13.11 -20.37
C PHE A 136 -7.45 14.58 -19.95
N SER A 137 -7.20 14.88 -18.67
CA SER A 137 -7.11 16.25 -18.16
C SER A 137 -5.99 17.04 -18.87
N ASN A 138 -4.81 16.44 -19.01
CA ASN A 138 -3.67 17.05 -19.71
C ASN A 138 -3.96 17.29 -21.21
N GLN A 139 -4.80 16.45 -21.82
CA GLN A 139 -5.27 16.61 -23.20
C GLN A 139 -6.45 17.57 -23.35
N ARG A 140 -6.94 18.15 -22.23
CA ARG A 140 -8.13 19.03 -22.18
C ARG A 140 -9.40 18.37 -22.73
N CYS A 141 -9.51 17.04 -22.58
CA CYS A 141 -10.72 16.32 -22.91
C CYS A 141 -11.89 16.78 -22.03
N SER A 142 -13.10 16.82 -22.60
CA SER A 142 -14.30 17.19 -21.86
C SER A 142 -14.57 16.22 -20.71
N SER A 143 -15.08 16.74 -19.57
CA SER A 143 -15.46 15.93 -18.41
C SER A 143 -16.55 14.90 -18.72
N ASP A 144 -17.34 15.18 -19.77
CA ASP A 144 -18.53 14.44 -20.17
C ASP A 144 -18.24 13.51 -21.35
N MET A 145 -16.99 13.52 -21.84
CA MET A 145 -16.52 12.57 -22.83
C MET A 145 -16.71 11.15 -22.30
N HIS A 146 -17.28 10.27 -23.12
CA HIS A 146 -17.69 8.93 -22.72
C HIS A 146 -16.55 8.14 -22.06
N GLU A 147 -15.33 8.19 -22.61
CA GLU A 147 -14.16 7.53 -22.02
C GLU A 147 -13.80 8.11 -20.65
N VAL A 148 -13.86 9.44 -20.48
CA VAL A 148 -13.57 10.10 -19.20
C VAL A 148 -14.57 9.69 -18.13
N VAL A 149 -15.86 9.63 -18.48
CA VAL A 149 -16.92 9.16 -17.58
C VAL A 149 -16.73 7.68 -17.23
N GLY A 150 -16.36 6.85 -18.22
CA GLY A 150 -16.05 5.44 -18.00
C GLY A 150 -14.93 5.22 -16.98
N TRP A 151 -13.82 5.94 -17.12
CA TRP A 151 -12.70 5.85 -16.18
C TRP A 151 -13.01 6.39 -14.78
N LYS A 152 -13.83 7.45 -14.66
CA LYS A 152 -14.35 7.91 -13.36
C LYS A 152 -15.16 6.81 -12.67
N MET A 153 -15.99 6.09 -13.43
CA MET A 153 -16.80 5.00 -12.89
C MET A 153 -15.93 3.83 -12.43
N VAL A 154 -14.92 3.43 -13.22
CA VAL A 154 -13.96 2.38 -12.84
C VAL A 154 -13.22 2.76 -11.56
N HIS A 155 -12.67 3.97 -11.48
CA HIS A 155 -12.00 4.47 -10.27
C HIS A 155 -12.93 4.38 -9.05
N GLN A 156 -14.15 4.91 -9.17
CA GLN A 156 -15.11 4.92 -8.07
C GLN A 156 -15.51 3.50 -7.62
N GLN A 157 -15.79 2.60 -8.57
CA GLN A 157 -16.19 1.22 -8.26
C GLN A 157 -15.06 0.43 -7.59
N ALA A 158 -13.84 0.54 -8.11
CA ALA A 158 -12.68 -0.13 -7.57
C ALA A 158 -12.42 0.32 -6.12
N SER A 159 -12.37 1.62 -5.87
CA SER A 159 -12.19 2.19 -4.53
C SER A 159 -13.31 1.80 -3.56
N ASN A 160 -14.57 1.81 -4.02
CA ASN A 160 -15.70 1.41 -3.19
C ASN A 160 -15.65 -0.08 -2.80
N ARG A 161 -15.33 -0.96 -3.75
CA ARG A 161 -15.24 -2.40 -3.48
C ARG A 161 -14.05 -2.73 -2.58
N ALA A 162 -12.92 -2.05 -2.74
CA ALA A 162 -11.77 -2.19 -1.85
C ALA A 162 -12.15 -1.82 -0.41
N ALA A 163 -12.85 -0.70 -0.23
CA ALA A 163 -13.33 -0.26 1.08
C ALA A 163 -14.36 -1.23 1.69
N GLN A 164 -15.25 -1.82 0.88
CA GLN A 164 -16.23 -2.81 1.34
C GLN A 164 -15.56 -4.10 1.83
N LEU A 165 -14.56 -4.60 1.09
CA LEU A 165 -13.81 -5.79 1.49
C LEU A 165 -13.13 -5.60 2.86
N ARG A 166 -12.55 -4.42 3.10
CA ARG A 166 -11.91 -4.09 4.39
C ARG A 166 -12.90 -3.99 5.56
N LYS A 167 -14.13 -3.52 5.30
CA LYS A 167 -15.19 -3.38 6.33
C LYS A 167 -15.87 -4.72 6.66
N GLY A 168 -16.03 -5.60 5.68
CA GLY A 168 -16.77 -6.86 5.82
C GLY A 168 -16.12 -7.92 6.73
N VAL A 169 -14.90 -7.70 7.20
CA VAL A 169 -14.18 -8.67 8.06
C VAL A 169 -14.27 -8.35 9.56
N GLN A 170 -14.90 -7.24 9.93
CA GLN A 170 -15.09 -6.85 11.35
C GLN A 170 -16.45 -7.26 11.94
N SER A 171 -17.31 -7.93 11.16
CA SER A 171 -18.65 -8.40 11.58
C SER A 171 -18.69 -9.92 11.71
#